data_AF-A0A8H3GKX1-F1
#
_entry.id   AF-A0A8H3GKX1-F1
#
_cell.length_a   1.000
_cell.length_b   1.000
_cell.length_c   1.000
_cell.angle_alpha   90.00
_cell.angle_beta   90.00
_cell.angle_gamma   90.00
#
_symmetry.space_group_name_H-M   'P 1'
#
loop_
_entity.id
_entity.type
_entity.pdbx_description
1 polymer ?
#
loop_
_entity_poly.entity_id
_entity_poly.type
_entity_poly.pdbx_seq_one_letter_code
_entity_poly.pdbx_strand_id
1 'polypeptide(L)'
;MAASWPQSLKDWVAAQLKQMNSLNKTEADAEMKALIAEAYTNQTLWTTDWAGVQLKALQPKTAVKRKSHPDIMATQKKFKKTTISSNTENENRLEKRKRRFEREHEIERQKASGTYSVPSFTHHSQSPTGFDIARDNTPIYTPMAYRSAGATSKRKYANVASEDSGDADPNVIDWDRFTIVGTSQELFKPYLRLTSAPDPATIRPLEVLQRTLGELKNKWKTSSDYRWTCDQFKSLRQDLTVQRIKNSFTVQVYEIHARMALEASDLVEFNQCQSNLRLLYEAGIPGNADEFLAYRILYLTHTKNRSEMNLLLAQLTPETKSTPFVRHALDVQAALLANNYHKFFDLYLNAPNMGGYIMDHMLARERISALIIMTKAYLHLPLSFLANELAFDSAADVDRFLSSHSLAIYTPASGQPNIGSEKRIDCKAAHARVVACFEEKYRKVAIVGRI
;
A
#
# COMPACT_ATOMS: atom_id res chain seq x y z
N MET A 1 17.23 4.14 -45.44
CA MET A 1 18.22 3.05 -45.51
C MET A 1 18.71 2.77 -44.10
N ALA A 2 18.45 1.57 -43.57
CA ALA A 2 18.82 1.23 -42.19
C ALA A 2 20.35 1.18 -42.06
N ALA A 3 20.91 1.95 -41.13
CA ALA A 3 22.34 1.96 -40.83
C ALA A 3 22.74 0.57 -40.29
N SER A 4 23.30 -0.27 -41.16
CA SER A 4 23.79 -1.60 -40.77
C SER A 4 25.07 -1.42 -39.95
N TRP A 5 25.05 -1.80 -38.69
CA TRP A 5 26.22 -1.78 -37.82
C TRP A 5 27.26 -2.86 -38.24
N PRO A 6 28.56 -2.61 -38.09
CA PRO A 6 29.61 -3.57 -38.42
C PRO A 6 29.48 -4.87 -37.60
N GLN A 7 29.71 -6.02 -38.25
CA GLN A 7 29.58 -7.32 -37.59
C GLN A 7 30.59 -7.51 -36.45
N SER A 8 31.82 -6.97 -36.62
CA SER A 8 32.86 -6.97 -35.60
C SER A 8 32.43 -6.30 -34.28
N LEU A 9 31.64 -5.22 -34.37
CA LEU A 9 31.08 -4.55 -33.19
C LEU A 9 29.99 -5.41 -32.52
N LYS A 10 29.11 -6.05 -33.31
CA LYS A 10 28.04 -6.90 -32.77
C LYS A 10 28.61 -8.11 -32.03
N ASP A 11 29.63 -8.73 -32.59
CA ASP A 11 30.31 -9.89 -32.00
C ASP A 11 31.05 -9.48 -30.72
N TRP A 12 31.68 -8.30 -30.71
CA TRP A 12 32.31 -7.75 -29.51
C TRP A 12 31.31 -7.47 -28.38
N VAL A 13 30.18 -6.81 -28.66
CA VAL A 13 29.13 -6.54 -27.66
C VAL A 13 28.58 -7.85 -27.07
N ALA A 14 28.35 -8.86 -27.91
CA ALA A 14 27.91 -10.18 -27.45
C ALA A 14 28.95 -10.86 -26.54
N ALA A 15 30.24 -10.74 -26.86
CA ALA A 15 31.33 -11.26 -26.03
C ALA A 15 31.43 -10.55 -24.67
N GLN A 16 31.30 -9.21 -24.63
CA GLN A 16 31.32 -8.45 -23.38
C GLN A 16 30.14 -8.79 -22.49
N LEU A 17 28.92 -8.88 -23.04
CA LEU A 17 27.71 -9.26 -22.29
C LEU A 17 27.82 -10.66 -21.67
N LYS A 18 28.54 -11.59 -22.32
CA LYS A 18 28.78 -12.94 -21.78
C LYS A 18 29.79 -12.95 -20.61
N GLN A 19 30.69 -11.96 -20.54
CA GLN A 19 31.69 -11.82 -19.47
C GLN A 19 31.18 -11.01 -18.26
N MET A 20 30.01 -10.38 -18.35
CA MET A 20 29.46 -9.56 -17.27
C MET A 20 28.82 -10.41 -16.16
N ASN A 21 29.30 -10.21 -14.92
CA ASN A 21 28.68 -10.72 -13.70
C ASN A 21 27.85 -9.62 -13.01
N SER A 22 26.94 -10.00 -12.09
CA SER A 22 26.01 -9.08 -11.42
C SER A 22 26.66 -7.91 -10.68
N LEU A 23 27.94 -8.03 -10.32
CA LEU A 23 28.70 -7.00 -9.59
C LEU A 23 29.31 -5.93 -10.51
N ASN A 24 29.63 -6.27 -11.76
CA ASN A 24 30.38 -5.38 -12.67
C ASN A 24 29.50 -4.87 -13.84
N LYS A 25 28.26 -5.36 -13.95
CA LYS A 25 27.35 -5.10 -15.07
C LYS A 25 27.10 -3.60 -15.31
N THR A 26 26.86 -2.83 -14.26
CA THR A 26 26.53 -1.40 -14.39
C THR A 26 27.72 -0.56 -14.86
N GLU A 27 28.92 -0.87 -14.39
CA GLU A 27 30.15 -0.15 -14.76
C GLU A 27 30.60 -0.56 -16.17
N ALA A 28 30.54 -1.86 -16.49
CA ALA A 28 30.88 -2.39 -17.81
C ALA A 28 29.89 -1.94 -18.91
N ASP A 29 28.57 -1.87 -18.62
CA ASP A 29 27.57 -1.34 -19.57
C ASP A 29 27.78 0.14 -19.87
N ALA A 30 28.21 0.93 -18.87
CA ALA A 30 28.50 2.35 -19.03
C ALA A 30 29.76 2.59 -19.89
N GLU A 31 30.85 1.87 -19.62
CA GLU A 31 32.08 1.93 -20.43
C GLU A 31 31.84 1.45 -21.87
N MET A 32 31.07 0.37 -22.04
CA MET A 32 30.72 -0.16 -23.36
C MET A 32 29.96 0.87 -24.20
N LYS A 33 28.96 1.55 -23.62
CA LYS A 33 28.20 2.60 -24.33
C LYS A 33 29.05 3.83 -24.65
N ALA A 34 29.97 4.21 -23.76
CA ALA A 34 30.86 5.35 -23.99
C ALA A 34 31.80 5.10 -25.18
N LEU A 35 32.41 3.91 -25.27
CA LEU A 35 33.31 3.56 -26.38
C LEU A 35 32.59 3.50 -27.73
N ILE A 36 31.36 3.00 -27.76
CA ILE A 36 30.55 2.97 -29.00
C ILE A 36 30.16 4.39 -29.41
N ALA A 37 29.81 5.25 -28.46
CA ALA A 37 29.49 6.65 -28.73
C ALA A 37 30.70 7.44 -29.24
N GLU A 38 31.89 7.19 -28.69
CA GLU A 38 33.14 7.81 -29.13
C GLU A 38 33.51 7.36 -30.56
N ALA A 39 33.44 6.06 -30.86
CA ALA A 39 33.69 5.55 -32.21
C ALA A 39 32.66 6.02 -33.25
N TYR A 40 31.40 6.25 -32.83
CA TYR A 40 30.37 6.85 -33.67
C TYR A 40 30.68 8.33 -33.97
N THR A 41 31.10 9.08 -32.96
CA THR A 41 31.46 10.51 -33.10
C THR A 41 32.68 10.68 -34.00
N ASN A 42 33.67 9.79 -33.88
CA ASN A 42 34.90 9.84 -34.66
C ASN A 42 34.78 9.18 -36.05
N GLN A 43 33.60 8.66 -36.41
CA GLN A 43 33.34 7.92 -37.66
C GLN A 43 34.27 6.71 -37.90
N THR A 44 34.85 6.15 -36.83
CA THR A 44 35.81 5.03 -36.89
C THR A 44 35.17 3.67 -36.66
N LEU A 45 33.84 3.58 -36.57
CA LEU A 45 33.08 2.33 -36.33
C LEU A 45 33.52 1.14 -37.19
N TRP A 46 33.89 1.37 -38.45
CA TRP A 46 34.27 0.35 -39.42
C TRP A 46 35.77 0.06 -39.48
N THR A 47 36.61 0.91 -38.88
CA THR A 47 38.07 0.82 -38.91
C THR A 47 38.67 0.46 -37.55
N THR A 48 37.89 0.55 -36.46
CA THR A 48 38.31 0.10 -35.13
C THR A 48 38.38 -1.42 -35.05
N ASP A 49 39.52 -1.93 -34.58
CA ASP A 49 39.70 -3.34 -34.24
C ASP A 49 38.99 -3.66 -32.91
N TRP A 50 37.69 -3.92 -32.99
CA TRP A 50 36.86 -4.26 -31.84
C TRP A 50 37.33 -5.54 -31.12
N ALA A 51 38.05 -6.46 -31.79
CA ALA A 51 38.53 -7.69 -31.16
C ALA A 51 39.64 -7.42 -30.11
N GLY A 52 40.39 -6.33 -30.26
CA GLY A 52 41.45 -5.91 -29.33
C GLY A 52 40.98 -5.03 -28.16
N VAL A 53 39.74 -4.54 -28.17
CA VAL A 53 39.22 -3.60 -27.16
C VAL A 53 38.75 -4.37 -25.91
N GLN A 54 39.36 -4.10 -24.76
CA GLN A 54 38.97 -4.67 -23.46
C GLN A 54 38.42 -3.60 -22.52
N LEU A 55 37.31 -3.88 -21.84
CA LEU A 55 36.75 -2.97 -20.83
C LEU A 55 37.63 -2.98 -19.58
N LYS A 56 37.92 -1.79 -19.04
CA LYS A 56 38.74 -1.65 -17.81
C LYS A 56 38.01 -2.24 -16.61
N ALA A 57 36.67 -2.18 -16.62
CA ALA A 57 35.80 -2.81 -15.61
C ALA A 57 35.86 -4.36 -15.57
N LEU A 58 36.44 -5.01 -16.59
CA LEU A 58 36.56 -6.47 -16.68
C LEU A 58 37.98 -6.98 -16.39
N GLN A 59 38.95 -6.10 -16.10
CA GLN A 59 40.27 -6.55 -15.64
C GLN A 59 40.21 -7.06 -14.19
N PRO A 60 40.82 -8.22 -13.88
CA PRO A 60 40.83 -8.76 -12.52
C PRO A 60 41.61 -7.81 -11.59
N LYS A 61 40.88 -7.12 -10.69
CA LYS A 61 41.47 -6.29 -9.64
C LYS A 61 42.39 -7.16 -8.77
N THR A 62 43.65 -6.77 -8.67
CA THR A 62 44.67 -7.41 -7.83
C THR A 62 44.23 -7.42 -6.35
N ALA A 63 44.54 -8.54 -5.69
CA ALA A 63 43.97 -8.96 -4.42
C ALA A 63 44.22 -7.98 -3.24
N VAL A 64 43.17 -7.70 -2.47
CA VAL A 64 43.27 -7.29 -1.07
C VAL A 64 42.40 -8.21 -0.21
N LYS A 65 43.07 -8.90 0.72
CA LYS A 65 42.53 -9.89 1.66
C LYS A 65 41.46 -9.31 2.58
N ARG A 66 40.30 -9.97 2.72
CA ARG A 66 39.59 -10.10 4.00
C ARG A 66 38.54 -11.24 4.02
N LYS A 67 38.92 -12.29 4.74
CA LYS A 67 38.15 -13.27 5.54
C LYS A 67 36.81 -13.81 4.97
N SER A 68 36.96 -15.01 4.41
CA SER A 68 36.07 -16.19 4.39
C SER A 68 34.76 -16.12 5.21
N HIS A 69 33.64 -16.19 4.49
CA HIS A 69 32.40 -16.82 4.93
C HIS A 69 32.42 -18.28 4.41
N PRO A 70 32.10 -19.31 5.20
CA PRO A 70 31.98 -20.66 4.67
C PRO A 70 30.65 -20.87 3.94
N ASP A 71 30.75 -21.65 2.87
CA ASP A 71 29.72 -22.06 1.92
C ASP A 71 28.49 -22.72 2.55
N ILE A 72 27.34 -22.40 1.96
CA ILE A 72 26.06 -23.05 2.19
C ILE A 72 26.03 -24.32 1.33
N MET A 73 26.26 -25.48 1.94
CA MET A 73 25.83 -26.75 1.35
C MET A 73 24.39 -27.06 1.75
N ALA A 74 23.57 -27.26 0.72
CA ALA A 74 22.19 -27.69 0.80
C ALA A 74 22.05 -28.99 1.60
N THR A 75 21.16 -29.00 2.60
CA THR A 75 20.53 -30.21 3.11
C THR A 75 19.03 -29.98 3.27
N GLN A 76 18.27 -30.69 2.45
CA GLN A 76 16.83 -30.83 2.60
C GLN A 76 16.54 -31.58 3.91
N LYS A 77 15.90 -30.92 4.88
CA LYS A 77 15.15 -31.59 5.94
C LYS A 77 13.78 -30.95 6.07
N LYS A 78 12.76 -31.77 5.76
CA LYS A 78 11.33 -31.53 6.02
C LYS A 78 11.14 -31.08 7.47
N PHE A 79 10.73 -29.83 7.68
CA PHE A 79 10.14 -29.40 8.95
C PHE A 79 8.65 -29.13 8.77
N LYS A 80 7.91 -29.78 9.68
CA LYS A 80 6.47 -29.83 9.80
C LYS A 80 5.92 -28.41 9.99
N LYS A 81 4.94 -28.05 9.16
CA LYS A 81 4.23 -26.77 9.17
C LYS A 81 3.48 -26.60 10.49
N THR A 82 4.03 -25.85 11.44
CA THR A 82 3.26 -25.31 12.57
C THR A 82 2.55 -24.05 12.08
N THR A 83 1.30 -24.24 11.67
CA THR A 83 0.36 -23.17 11.38
C THR A 83 0.17 -22.35 12.66
N ILE A 84 0.65 -21.10 12.67
CA ILE A 84 0.36 -20.14 13.73
C ILE A 84 -1.15 -19.87 13.67
N SER A 85 -1.88 -20.49 14.60
CA SER A 85 -3.31 -20.32 14.80
C SER A 85 -3.56 -19.01 15.54
N SER A 86 -3.63 -17.90 14.80
CA SER A 86 -4.11 -16.60 15.31
C SER A 86 -5.25 -16.02 14.44
N ASN A 87 -5.88 -16.83 13.59
CA ASN A 87 -6.84 -16.34 12.59
C ASN A 87 -8.22 -15.97 13.16
N THR A 88 -8.70 -16.64 14.20
CA THR A 88 -10.13 -16.56 14.58
C THR A 88 -10.55 -15.25 15.28
N GLU A 89 -9.61 -14.50 15.85
CA GLU A 89 -9.91 -13.31 16.69
C GLU A 89 -9.75 -11.99 15.96
N ASN A 90 -8.78 -11.90 15.04
CA ASN A 90 -8.81 -10.85 14.03
C ASN A 90 -10.14 -10.90 13.28
N GLU A 91 -10.66 -12.10 12.94
CA GLU A 91 -11.95 -12.27 12.26
C GLU A 91 -13.13 -11.64 12.99
N ASN A 92 -13.28 -11.78 14.32
CA ASN A 92 -14.41 -11.17 15.03
C ASN A 92 -14.36 -9.64 15.05
N ARG A 93 -13.17 -9.05 15.13
CA ARG A 93 -12.99 -7.59 15.08
C ARG A 93 -13.12 -7.07 13.65
N LEU A 94 -12.58 -7.81 12.69
CA LEU A 94 -12.77 -7.63 11.25
C LEU A 94 -14.25 -7.64 10.92
N GLU A 95 -15.03 -8.56 11.47
CA GLU A 95 -16.46 -8.70 11.22
C GLU A 95 -17.27 -7.54 11.82
N LYS A 96 -16.96 -7.10 13.05
CA LYS A 96 -17.58 -5.89 13.63
C LYS A 96 -17.26 -4.64 12.82
N ARG A 97 -16.03 -4.53 12.30
CA ARG A 97 -15.59 -3.43 11.43
C ARG A 97 -16.20 -3.51 10.04
N LYS A 98 -16.33 -4.71 9.49
CA LYS A 98 -17.03 -4.99 8.24
C LYS A 98 -18.48 -4.54 8.35
N ARG A 99 -19.17 -4.81 9.46
CA ARG A 99 -20.52 -4.30 9.73
C ARG A 99 -20.59 -2.77 9.84
N ARG A 100 -19.61 -2.13 10.47
CA ARG A 100 -19.52 -0.64 10.54
C ARG A 100 -19.31 -0.05 9.15
N PHE A 101 -18.44 -0.67 8.37
CA PHE A 101 -18.13 -0.29 7.00
C PHE A 101 -19.31 -0.53 6.05
N GLU A 102 -19.99 -1.67 6.12
CA GLU A 102 -21.21 -1.95 5.37
C GLU A 102 -22.29 -0.89 5.66
N ARG A 103 -22.43 -0.49 6.92
CA ARG A 103 -23.32 0.61 7.33
C ARG A 103 -22.88 1.95 6.74
N GLU A 104 -21.60 2.33 6.83
CA GLU A 104 -21.09 3.59 6.27
C GLU A 104 -21.19 3.64 4.74
N HIS A 105 -20.87 2.54 4.06
CA HIS A 105 -21.00 2.41 2.60
C HIS A 105 -22.49 2.41 2.18
N GLU A 106 -23.39 1.88 2.99
CA GLU A 106 -24.84 2.00 2.75
C GLU A 106 -25.31 3.44 2.92
N ILE A 107 -24.83 4.16 3.94
CA ILE A 107 -25.11 5.60 4.13
C ILE A 107 -24.58 6.42 2.93
N GLU A 108 -23.38 6.11 2.43
CA GLU A 108 -22.80 6.79 1.27
C GLU A 108 -23.55 6.49 -0.03
N ARG A 109 -24.02 5.24 -0.22
CA ARG A 109 -24.94 4.88 -1.32
C ARG A 109 -26.25 5.67 -1.24
N GLN A 110 -26.82 5.80 -0.04
CA GLN A 110 -28.06 6.55 0.16
C GLN A 110 -27.87 8.05 -0.11
N LYS A 111 -26.71 8.62 0.28
CA LYS A 111 -26.33 10.00 -0.08
C LYS A 111 -26.17 10.20 -1.59
N ALA A 112 -25.51 9.27 -2.28
CA ALA A 112 -25.33 9.32 -3.74
C ALA A 112 -26.64 9.13 -4.53
N SER A 113 -27.61 8.41 -3.97
CA SER A 113 -28.95 8.22 -4.55
C SER A 113 -29.95 9.34 -4.24
N GLY A 114 -29.56 10.38 -3.50
CA GLY A 114 -30.45 11.49 -3.12
C GLY A 114 -31.59 11.11 -2.16
N THR A 115 -31.57 9.90 -1.58
CA THR A 115 -32.69 9.35 -0.78
C THR A 115 -32.47 9.54 0.74
N TYR A 116 -31.50 10.35 1.15
CA TYR A 116 -31.13 10.48 2.56
C TYR A 116 -32.08 11.41 3.33
N SER A 117 -32.99 10.81 4.11
CA SER A 117 -33.75 11.48 5.17
C SER A 117 -33.06 11.25 6.51
N VAL A 118 -32.73 12.33 7.22
CA VAL A 118 -32.10 12.28 8.54
C VAL A 118 -33.10 11.68 9.55
N PRO A 119 -32.80 10.59 10.26
CA PRO A 119 -33.62 10.17 11.39
C PRO A 119 -33.41 11.17 12.53
N SER A 120 -34.47 11.91 12.86
CA SER A 120 -34.50 12.79 14.02
C SER A 120 -34.52 11.94 15.30
N PHE A 121 -33.36 11.72 15.92
CA PHE A 121 -33.27 11.24 17.30
C PHE A 121 -33.07 12.45 18.21
N THR A 122 -34.18 12.90 18.79
CA THR A 122 -34.23 13.89 19.86
C THR A 122 -33.66 13.28 21.16
N HIS A 123 -32.41 13.59 21.48
CA HIS A 123 -31.93 13.50 22.87
C HIS A 123 -32.21 14.83 23.58
N HIS A 124 -33.04 14.76 24.62
CA HIS A 124 -33.31 15.85 25.55
C HIS A 124 -32.03 16.25 26.29
N SER A 125 -31.56 17.47 26.06
CA SER A 125 -30.81 18.24 27.07
C SER A 125 -31.09 19.74 26.86
N GLN A 126 -31.83 20.31 27.80
CA GLN A 126 -32.07 21.75 27.98
C GLN A 126 -30.70 22.44 28.14
N SER A 127 -30.37 23.52 27.44
CA SER A 127 -30.68 24.92 27.81
C SER A 127 -29.97 25.90 26.86
N PRO A 128 -30.33 27.20 26.85
CA PRO A 128 -30.48 28.00 25.64
C PRO A 128 -29.42 29.10 25.45
N THR A 129 -29.12 29.45 24.20
CA THR A 129 -28.90 30.84 23.76
C THR A 129 -29.04 30.89 22.23
N GLY A 130 -30.05 31.61 21.75
CA GLY A 130 -30.26 31.85 20.34
C GLY A 130 -29.36 32.95 19.79
N PHE A 131 -29.07 32.86 18.50
CA PHE A 131 -29.00 34.00 17.57
C PHE A 131 -29.05 33.42 16.14
N ASP A 132 -30.20 33.62 15.48
CA ASP A 132 -30.45 33.29 14.09
C ASP A 132 -29.77 34.29 13.16
N ILE A 133 -28.93 33.83 12.22
CA ILE A 133 -28.70 34.53 10.93
C ILE A 133 -28.62 33.51 9.78
N ALA A 134 -29.61 33.64 8.91
CA ALA A 134 -29.76 33.30 7.49
C ALA A 134 -28.78 32.35 6.78
N ARG A 135 -29.42 31.39 6.09
CA ARG A 135 -28.97 30.65 4.90
C ARG A 135 -28.51 31.58 3.78
N ASP A 136 -27.38 31.27 3.16
CA ASP A 136 -27.20 31.05 1.71
C ASP A 136 -25.71 31.02 1.34
N ASN A 137 -25.20 29.84 0.99
CA ASN A 137 -24.25 29.61 -0.11
C ASN A 137 -23.70 28.18 -0.05
N THR A 138 -24.05 27.40 -1.08
CA THR A 138 -23.39 26.16 -1.46
C THR A 138 -21.92 26.44 -1.83
N PRO A 139 -20.91 25.81 -1.20
CA PRO A 139 -19.54 25.95 -1.66
C PRO A 139 -19.32 25.06 -2.89
N ILE A 140 -19.02 25.71 -4.00
CA ILE A 140 -18.56 25.12 -5.25
C ILE A 140 -17.25 24.37 -4.97
N TYR A 141 -17.24 23.06 -5.27
CA TYR A 141 -16.08 22.19 -5.23
C TYR A 141 -15.06 22.63 -6.28
N THR A 142 -13.89 23.12 -5.84
CA THR A 142 -12.71 23.33 -6.68
C THR A 142 -11.73 22.16 -6.47
N PRO A 143 -11.45 21.34 -7.49
CA PRO A 143 -10.49 20.25 -7.34
C PRO A 143 -9.07 20.76 -7.17
N MET A 144 -8.34 20.06 -6.30
CA MET A 144 -6.94 20.21 -5.94
C MET A 144 -6.03 20.20 -7.18
N ALA A 145 -5.51 21.36 -7.57
CA ALA A 145 -4.39 21.43 -8.52
C ALA A 145 -3.10 21.10 -7.76
N TYR A 146 -2.58 19.88 -7.94
CA TYR A 146 -1.24 19.50 -7.53
C TYR A 146 -0.22 20.35 -8.30
N ARG A 147 0.09 21.54 -7.79
CA ARG A 147 1.18 22.36 -8.33
C ARG A 147 2.50 21.80 -7.83
N SER A 148 3.11 20.95 -8.65
CA SER A 148 4.55 20.68 -8.55
C SER A 148 5.30 21.99 -8.70
N ALA A 149 5.94 22.43 -7.62
CA ALA A 149 6.93 23.50 -7.69
C ALA A 149 8.12 23.00 -8.50
N GLY A 150 8.33 23.58 -9.70
CA GLY A 150 9.51 23.38 -10.53
C GLY A 150 9.33 22.51 -11.78
N ALA A 151 8.54 22.99 -12.75
CA ALA A 151 8.80 22.86 -14.19
C ALA A 151 7.69 23.54 -14.98
N THR A 152 7.99 24.66 -15.62
CA THR A 152 7.15 25.27 -16.65
C THR A 152 7.12 24.37 -17.89
N SER A 153 6.19 23.42 -17.93
CA SER A 153 5.72 22.82 -19.18
C SER A 153 4.26 22.42 -19.03
N LYS A 154 3.36 23.31 -19.47
CA LYS A 154 1.93 23.01 -19.58
C LYS A 154 1.73 22.01 -20.72
N ARG A 155 1.76 20.70 -20.43
CA ARG A 155 1.05 19.73 -21.28
C ARG A 155 -0.39 19.62 -20.80
N LYS A 156 -1.30 20.19 -21.58
CA LYS A 156 -2.74 19.98 -21.49
C LYS A 156 -3.03 18.48 -21.68
N TYR A 157 -3.55 17.83 -20.65
CA TYR A 157 -4.29 16.58 -20.78
C TYR A 157 -5.61 16.78 -20.03
N ALA A 158 -6.54 17.44 -20.69
CA ALA A 158 -7.93 17.52 -20.28
C ALA A 158 -8.74 16.88 -21.41
N ASN A 159 -9.16 15.62 -21.21
CA ASN A 159 -10.21 15.02 -22.01
C ASN A 159 -11.54 15.65 -21.57
N VAL A 160 -11.84 16.80 -22.16
CA VAL A 160 -13.22 17.27 -22.34
C VAL A 160 -13.38 17.28 -23.85
N ALA A 161 -14.39 16.58 -24.36
CA ALA A 161 -14.77 16.65 -25.76
C ALA A 161 -15.22 18.08 -26.06
N SER A 162 -14.28 18.95 -26.41
CA SER A 162 -14.54 20.22 -27.08
C SER A 162 -14.41 19.94 -28.57
N GLU A 163 -15.51 20.10 -29.29
CA GLU A 163 -15.52 20.35 -30.72
C GLU A 163 -14.80 21.69 -30.96
N ASP A 164 -13.47 21.68 -30.88
CA ASP A 164 -12.64 22.81 -31.26
C ASP A 164 -11.58 22.27 -32.22
N SER A 165 -11.92 22.39 -33.50
CA SER A 165 -11.07 22.05 -34.63
C SER A 165 -9.99 23.12 -34.73
N GLY A 166 -9.00 23.04 -33.84
CA GLY A 166 -7.87 23.97 -33.76
C GLY A 166 -6.55 23.28 -34.04
N ASP A 167 -6.21 23.20 -35.33
CA ASP A 167 -4.87 23.05 -35.92
C ASP A 167 -3.83 22.30 -35.06
N ALA A 168 -3.91 20.96 -35.07
CA ALA A 168 -2.86 20.11 -34.54
C ALA A 168 -1.62 20.20 -35.45
N ASP A 169 -0.47 20.58 -34.88
CA ASP A 169 0.82 20.63 -35.57
C ASP A 169 1.03 19.33 -36.38
N PRO A 170 1.14 19.38 -37.72
CA PRO A 170 1.21 18.19 -38.58
C PRO A 170 2.43 17.31 -38.31
N ASN A 171 3.41 17.77 -37.53
CA ASN A 171 4.55 16.97 -37.08
C ASN A 171 4.33 16.21 -35.76
N VAL A 172 3.20 16.43 -35.07
CA VAL A 172 2.84 15.68 -33.87
C VAL A 172 1.93 14.52 -34.27
N ILE A 173 2.47 13.30 -34.24
CA ILE A 173 1.66 12.09 -34.40
C ILE A 173 0.54 12.13 -33.36
N ASP A 174 -0.70 12.09 -33.83
CA ASP A 174 -1.88 11.93 -32.97
C ASP A 174 -1.87 10.52 -32.38
N TRP A 175 -1.19 10.38 -31.24
CA TRP A 175 -1.10 9.13 -30.49
C TRP A 175 -2.47 8.69 -29.95
N ASP A 176 -3.46 9.58 -29.88
CA ASP A 176 -4.80 9.24 -29.40
C ASP A 176 -5.56 8.42 -30.45
N ARG A 177 -5.28 8.63 -31.75
CA ARG A 177 -5.77 7.80 -32.86
C ARG A 177 -5.27 6.34 -32.81
N PHE A 178 -4.18 6.08 -32.09
CA PHE A 178 -3.63 4.74 -31.85
C PHE A 178 -4.03 4.17 -30.48
N THR A 179 -4.97 4.79 -29.78
CA THR A 179 -5.52 4.23 -28.54
C THR A 179 -6.24 2.94 -28.85
N ILE A 180 -5.77 1.85 -28.23
CA ILE A 180 -6.40 0.54 -28.38
C ILE A 180 -7.78 0.61 -27.71
N VAL A 181 -8.83 0.28 -28.47
CA VAL A 181 -10.17 0.06 -27.95
C VAL A 181 -10.45 -1.44 -28.02
N GLY A 182 -10.79 -2.02 -26.87
CA GLY A 182 -11.08 -3.45 -26.78
C GLY A 182 -12.40 -3.83 -27.47
N THR A 183 -12.48 -5.06 -28.00
CA THR A 183 -13.70 -5.59 -28.63
C THR A 183 -14.29 -6.80 -27.90
N SER A 184 -13.61 -7.31 -26.86
CA SER A 184 -14.04 -8.47 -26.08
C SER A 184 -15.39 -8.24 -25.38
N GLN A 185 -16.32 -9.18 -25.51
CA GLN A 185 -17.60 -9.18 -24.80
C GLN A 185 -17.60 -10.09 -23.56
N GLU A 186 -16.49 -10.74 -23.23
CA GLU A 186 -16.39 -11.59 -22.05
C GLU A 186 -16.48 -10.75 -20.79
N LEU A 187 -17.32 -11.14 -19.83
CA LEU A 187 -17.43 -10.42 -18.55
C LEU A 187 -16.28 -10.76 -17.61
N PHE A 188 -15.94 -12.05 -17.49
CA PHE A 188 -14.89 -12.54 -16.62
C PHE A 188 -13.77 -13.17 -17.44
N LYS A 189 -12.55 -12.73 -17.20
CA LYS A 189 -11.35 -13.28 -17.85
C LYS A 189 -10.17 -13.22 -16.88
N PRO A 190 -9.25 -14.19 -16.91
CA PRO A 190 -8.10 -14.20 -16.02
C PRO A 190 -7.21 -12.96 -16.23
N TYR A 191 -6.52 -12.52 -15.19
CA TYR A 191 -5.49 -11.50 -15.32
C TYR A 191 -4.26 -12.05 -16.06
N LEU A 192 -3.79 -11.36 -17.10
CA LEU A 192 -2.59 -11.75 -17.85
C LEU A 192 -1.44 -10.78 -17.58
N ARG A 193 -0.21 -11.28 -17.48
CA ARG A 193 0.97 -10.41 -17.51
C ARG A 193 1.34 -10.19 -18.98
N LEU A 194 1.07 -9.00 -19.50
CA LEU A 194 1.35 -8.67 -20.90
C LEU A 194 2.86 -8.59 -21.13
N THR A 195 3.38 -9.47 -21.97
CA THR A 195 4.79 -9.49 -22.44
C THR A 195 4.92 -9.08 -23.91
N SER A 196 3.79 -8.88 -24.59
CA SER A 196 3.67 -8.50 -26.00
C SER A 196 2.64 -7.38 -26.16
N ALA A 197 2.53 -6.82 -27.37
CA ALA A 197 1.45 -5.91 -27.70
C ALA A 197 0.08 -6.58 -27.40
N PRO A 198 -0.84 -5.89 -26.71
CA PRO A 198 -2.10 -6.49 -26.32
C PRO A 198 -3.08 -6.51 -27.50
N ASP A 199 -3.74 -7.66 -27.71
CA ASP A 199 -4.71 -7.85 -28.78
C ASP A 199 -6.06 -7.20 -28.42
N PRO A 200 -6.61 -6.29 -29.24
CA PRO A 200 -7.95 -5.71 -29.04
C PRO A 200 -9.06 -6.74 -28.76
N ALA A 201 -9.00 -7.92 -29.38
CA ALA A 201 -9.99 -8.98 -29.19
C ALA A 201 -10.01 -9.54 -27.75
N THR A 202 -8.89 -9.41 -27.04
CA THR A 202 -8.75 -9.86 -25.66
C THR A 202 -9.11 -8.79 -24.63
N ILE A 203 -9.26 -7.53 -25.03
CA ILE A 203 -9.51 -6.39 -24.12
C ILE A 203 -11.01 -6.07 -24.14
N ARG A 204 -11.60 -5.81 -22.97
CA ARG A 204 -13.02 -5.42 -22.86
C ARG A 204 -13.20 -3.90 -23.07
N PRO A 205 -14.15 -3.44 -23.90
CA PRO A 205 -14.50 -2.02 -24.02
C PRO A 205 -15.19 -1.51 -22.74
N LEU A 206 -15.28 -0.18 -22.61
CA LEU A 206 -15.82 0.50 -21.41
C LEU A 206 -17.19 -0.02 -20.97
N GLU A 207 -18.13 -0.22 -21.90
CA GLU A 207 -19.47 -0.74 -21.62
C GLU A 207 -19.45 -2.15 -20.98
N VAL A 208 -18.53 -2.99 -21.42
CA VAL A 208 -18.35 -4.34 -20.86
C VAL A 208 -17.66 -4.25 -19.50
N LEU A 209 -16.70 -3.34 -19.32
CA LEU A 209 -16.04 -3.09 -18.03
C LEU A 209 -17.02 -2.62 -16.96
N GLN A 210 -17.96 -1.73 -17.32
CA GLN A 210 -19.03 -1.27 -16.41
C GLN A 210 -19.95 -2.42 -15.99
N ARG A 211 -20.40 -3.24 -16.94
CA ARG A 211 -21.19 -4.45 -16.65
C ARG A 211 -20.41 -5.43 -15.77
N THR A 212 -19.13 -5.63 -16.07
CA THR A 212 -18.23 -6.49 -15.29
C THR A 212 -18.13 -6.03 -13.84
N LEU A 213 -17.97 -4.72 -13.58
CA LEU A 213 -17.93 -4.20 -12.21
C LEU A 213 -19.23 -4.49 -11.45
N GLY A 214 -20.39 -4.34 -12.11
CA GLY A 214 -21.70 -4.68 -11.54
C GLY A 214 -21.77 -6.14 -11.10
N GLU A 215 -21.38 -7.06 -11.99
CA GLU A 215 -21.37 -8.49 -11.71
C GLU A 215 -20.33 -8.88 -10.64
N LEU A 216 -19.15 -8.24 -10.62
CA LEU A 216 -18.14 -8.46 -9.57
C LEU A 216 -18.66 -8.04 -8.20
N LYS A 217 -19.37 -6.92 -8.10
CA LYS A 217 -19.99 -6.49 -6.85
C LYS A 217 -21.05 -7.48 -6.37
N ASN A 218 -21.86 -8.04 -7.27
CA ASN A 218 -22.87 -9.03 -6.94
C ASN A 218 -22.24 -10.35 -6.48
N LYS A 219 -21.18 -10.80 -7.18
CA LYS A 219 -20.42 -11.98 -6.78
C LYS A 219 -19.72 -11.81 -5.45
N TRP A 220 -19.13 -10.66 -5.15
CA TRP A 220 -18.51 -10.43 -3.83
C TRP A 220 -19.51 -10.57 -2.68
N LYS A 221 -20.76 -10.10 -2.88
CA LYS A 221 -21.84 -10.26 -1.89
C LYS A 221 -22.30 -11.70 -1.73
N THR A 222 -22.30 -12.48 -2.81
CA THR A 222 -22.85 -13.85 -2.82
C THR A 222 -21.80 -14.91 -2.47
N SER A 223 -20.55 -14.68 -2.89
CA SER A 223 -19.41 -15.58 -2.75
C SER A 223 -18.20 -14.79 -2.25
N SER A 224 -17.67 -15.15 -1.09
CA SER A 224 -16.50 -14.49 -0.50
C SER A 224 -15.16 -15.07 -0.98
N ASP A 225 -15.07 -15.49 -2.25
CA ASP A 225 -13.80 -15.92 -2.83
C ASP A 225 -12.95 -14.70 -3.22
N TYR A 226 -12.11 -14.27 -2.27
CA TYR A 226 -11.18 -13.17 -2.49
C TYR A 226 -10.18 -13.45 -3.61
N ARG A 227 -9.71 -14.70 -3.76
CA ARG A 227 -8.62 -15.01 -4.69
C ARG A 227 -9.08 -14.87 -6.13
N TRP A 228 -10.26 -15.40 -6.44
CA TRP A 228 -10.89 -15.22 -7.74
C TRP A 228 -11.26 -13.75 -7.98
N THR A 229 -11.87 -13.09 -7.00
CA THR A 229 -12.33 -11.70 -7.17
C THR A 229 -11.16 -10.73 -7.37
N CYS A 230 -10.06 -10.90 -6.63
CA CYS A 230 -8.84 -10.13 -6.80
C CYS A 230 -8.24 -10.30 -8.21
N ASP A 231 -8.20 -11.52 -8.73
CA ASP A 231 -7.77 -11.80 -10.10
C ASP A 231 -8.64 -11.07 -11.14
N GLN A 232 -9.96 -11.09 -10.95
CA GLN A 232 -10.88 -10.41 -11.85
C GLN A 232 -10.77 -8.87 -11.78
N PHE A 233 -10.56 -8.29 -10.60
CA PHE A 233 -10.29 -6.85 -10.48
C PHE A 233 -8.93 -6.46 -11.06
N LYS A 234 -7.90 -7.32 -11.00
CA LYS A 234 -6.63 -7.10 -11.71
C LYS A 234 -6.83 -7.07 -13.21
N SER A 235 -7.58 -8.03 -13.73
CA SER A 235 -7.98 -8.11 -15.14
C SER A 235 -8.77 -6.86 -15.57
N LEU A 236 -9.73 -6.41 -14.76
CA LEU A 236 -10.53 -5.20 -15.02
C LEU A 236 -9.66 -3.94 -15.05
N ARG A 237 -8.79 -3.76 -14.06
CA ARG A 237 -7.86 -2.61 -13.99
C ARG A 237 -6.85 -2.63 -15.13
N GLN A 238 -6.39 -3.80 -15.54
CA GLN A 238 -5.49 -3.96 -16.68
C GLN A 238 -6.12 -3.42 -17.96
N ASP A 239 -7.37 -3.78 -18.25
CA ASP A 239 -8.06 -3.30 -19.46
C ASP A 239 -8.23 -1.78 -19.45
N LEU A 240 -8.51 -1.19 -18.28
CA LEU A 240 -8.56 0.27 -18.13
C LEU A 240 -7.21 0.92 -18.41
N THR A 241 -6.12 0.33 -17.90
CA THR A 241 -4.76 0.83 -18.12
C THR A 241 -4.33 0.71 -19.58
N VAL A 242 -4.60 -0.43 -20.23
CA VAL A 242 -4.23 -0.67 -21.63
C VAL A 242 -4.94 0.31 -22.57
N GLN A 243 -6.23 0.56 -22.32
CA GLN A 243 -7.04 1.50 -23.10
C GLN A 243 -6.85 2.96 -22.65
N ARG A 244 -5.98 3.22 -21.67
CA ARG A 244 -5.69 4.55 -21.11
C ARG A 244 -6.94 5.29 -20.59
N ILE A 245 -7.95 4.55 -20.13
CA ILE A 245 -9.20 5.11 -19.64
C ILE A 245 -8.98 5.65 -18.22
N LYS A 246 -9.04 6.97 -18.08
CA LYS A 246 -8.90 7.70 -16.80
C LYS A 246 -10.11 8.60 -16.59
N ASN A 247 -11.14 8.07 -15.94
CA ASN A 247 -12.37 8.79 -15.61
C ASN A 247 -12.86 8.39 -14.21
N SER A 248 -14.01 8.93 -13.79
CA SER A 248 -14.61 8.63 -12.48
C SER A 248 -14.91 7.14 -12.29
N PHE A 249 -15.20 6.41 -13.37
CA PHE A 249 -15.37 4.95 -13.31
C PHE A 249 -14.05 4.24 -12.98
N THR A 250 -12.93 4.65 -13.60
CA THR A 250 -11.60 4.11 -13.25
C THR A 250 -11.30 4.32 -11.77
N VAL A 251 -11.53 5.53 -11.24
CA VAL A 251 -11.35 5.82 -9.80
C VAL A 251 -12.20 4.86 -8.96
N GLN A 252 -13.49 4.74 -9.25
CA GLN A 252 -14.40 3.85 -8.53
C GLN A 252 -13.91 2.38 -8.52
N VAL A 253 -13.43 1.86 -9.65
CA VAL A 253 -12.88 0.49 -9.74
C VAL A 253 -11.69 0.32 -8.80
N TYR A 254 -10.76 1.27 -8.81
CA TYR A 254 -9.57 1.21 -7.95
C TYR A 254 -9.92 1.36 -6.46
N GLU A 255 -10.85 2.25 -6.11
CA GLU A 255 -11.30 2.43 -4.73
C GLU A 255 -11.95 1.16 -4.18
N ILE A 256 -12.89 0.56 -4.93
CA ILE A 256 -13.56 -0.69 -4.53
C ILE A 256 -12.53 -1.79 -4.33
N HIS A 257 -11.63 -1.98 -5.29
CA HIS A 257 -10.63 -3.04 -5.18
C HIS A 257 -9.66 -2.81 -4.01
N ALA A 258 -9.28 -1.55 -3.75
CA ALA A 258 -8.45 -1.23 -2.59
C ALA A 258 -9.15 -1.55 -1.27
N ARG A 259 -10.44 -1.21 -1.12
CA ARG A 259 -11.23 -1.55 0.06
C ARG A 259 -11.34 -3.07 0.24
N MET A 260 -11.61 -3.81 -0.82
CA MET A 260 -11.63 -5.28 -0.79
C MET A 260 -10.29 -5.88 -0.39
N ALA A 261 -9.18 -5.30 -0.84
CA ALA A 261 -7.84 -5.72 -0.44
C ALA A 261 -7.59 -5.48 1.06
N LEU A 262 -8.11 -4.37 1.63
CA LEU A 262 -8.06 -4.13 3.08
C LEU A 262 -8.87 -5.16 3.87
N GLU A 263 -10.09 -5.52 3.41
CA GLU A 263 -10.90 -6.57 4.06
C GLU A 263 -10.16 -7.91 4.09
N ALA A 264 -9.47 -8.25 3.00
CA ALA A 264 -8.69 -9.48 2.89
C ALA A 264 -7.28 -9.42 3.50
N SER A 265 -6.92 -8.30 4.16
CA SER A 265 -5.58 -8.05 4.71
C SER A 265 -4.43 -8.16 3.68
N ASP A 266 -4.70 -7.87 2.41
CA ASP A 266 -3.72 -7.84 1.31
C ASP A 266 -3.17 -6.42 1.09
N LEU A 267 -2.20 -6.05 1.91
CA LEU A 267 -1.54 -4.74 1.82
C LEU A 267 -0.77 -4.52 0.52
N VAL A 268 -0.35 -5.60 -0.18
CA VAL A 268 0.40 -5.48 -1.44
C VAL A 268 -0.52 -5.00 -2.54
N GLU A 269 -1.70 -5.62 -2.68
CA GLU A 269 -2.71 -5.17 -3.63
C GLU A 269 -3.29 -3.81 -3.28
N PHE A 270 -3.52 -3.55 -1.99
CA PHE A 270 -3.93 -2.23 -1.52
C PHE A 270 -2.93 -1.15 -1.97
N ASN A 271 -1.63 -1.35 -1.73
CA ASN A 271 -0.60 -0.36 -2.09
C ASN A 271 -0.53 -0.13 -3.61
N GLN A 272 -0.73 -1.19 -4.41
CA GLN A 272 -0.80 -1.06 -5.87
C GLN A 272 -2.01 -0.23 -6.31
N CYS A 273 -3.18 -0.43 -5.69
CA CYS A 273 -4.36 0.39 -5.96
C CYS A 273 -4.16 1.84 -5.52
N GLN A 274 -3.64 2.05 -4.30
CA GLN A 274 -3.38 3.36 -3.71
C GLN A 274 -2.44 4.21 -4.59
N SER A 275 -1.38 3.59 -5.12
CA SER A 275 -0.42 4.28 -6.00
C SER A 275 -1.08 4.77 -7.30
N ASN A 276 -1.99 3.99 -7.88
CA ASN A 276 -2.73 4.40 -9.08
C ASN A 276 -3.80 5.46 -8.77
N LEU A 277 -4.52 5.33 -7.64
CA LEU A 277 -5.50 6.32 -7.19
C LEU A 277 -4.87 7.70 -7.01
N ARG A 278 -3.65 7.75 -6.44
CA ARG A 278 -2.88 8.99 -6.34
C ARG A 278 -2.74 9.68 -7.69
N LEU A 279 -2.31 8.96 -8.73
CA LEU A 279 -2.15 9.52 -10.08
C LEU A 279 -3.47 10.01 -10.69
N LEU A 280 -4.58 9.32 -10.37
CA LEU A 280 -5.92 9.70 -10.84
C LEU A 280 -6.42 10.98 -10.15
N TYR A 281 -6.19 11.11 -8.84
CA TYR A 281 -6.53 12.33 -8.09
C TYR A 281 -5.63 13.51 -8.47
N GLU A 282 -4.34 13.26 -8.75
CA GLU A 282 -3.41 14.26 -9.29
C GLU A 282 -3.87 14.79 -10.66
N ALA A 283 -4.57 13.97 -11.44
CA ALA A 283 -5.20 14.37 -12.69
C ALA A 283 -6.53 15.14 -12.49
N GLY A 284 -6.96 15.40 -11.26
CA GLY A 284 -8.17 16.16 -10.94
C GLY A 284 -9.48 15.37 -11.06
N ILE A 285 -9.42 14.04 -11.18
CA ILE A 285 -10.61 13.19 -11.28
C ILE A 285 -11.26 13.08 -9.88
N PRO A 286 -12.57 13.35 -9.74
CA PRO A 286 -13.24 13.31 -8.44
C PRO A 286 -13.32 11.89 -7.88
N GLY A 287 -13.32 11.79 -6.55
CA GLY A 287 -13.43 10.55 -5.78
C GLY A 287 -13.12 10.79 -4.30
N ASN A 288 -12.78 9.73 -3.58
CA ASN A 288 -12.56 9.74 -2.13
C ASN A 288 -11.10 10.07 -1.78
N ALA A 289 -10.57 11.18 -2.29
CA ALA A 289 -9.15 11.52 -2.18
C ALA A 289 -8.65 11.60 -0.72
N ASP A 290 -9.41 12.24 0.17
CA ASP A 290 -9.02 12.43 1.58
C ASP A 290 -8.99 11.12 2.37
N GLU A 291 -9.94 10.21 2.11
CA GLU A 291 -9.97 8.88 2.71
C GLU A 291 -8.71 8.09 2.33
N PHE A 292 -8.38 8.04 1.03
CA PHE A 292 -7.22 7.31 0.53
C PHE A 292 -5.89 7.97 0.90
N LEU A 293 -5.88 9.29 1.11
CA LEU A 293 -4.74 10.01 1.67
C LEU A 293 -4.50 9.60 3.13
N ALA A 294 -5.55 9.49 3.95
CA ALA A 294 -5.45 9.00 5.32
C ALA A 294 -4.90 7.56 5.35
N TYR A 295 -5.41 6.67 4.48
CA TYR A 295 -4.89 5.30 4.36
C TYR A 295 -3.43 5.24 3.93
N ARG A 296 -3.00 6.13 3.03
CA ARG A 296 -1.58 6.25 2.64
C ARG A 296 -0.70 6.61 3.84
N ILE A 297 -1.13 7.58 4.65
CA ILE A 297 -0.39 7.96 5.88
C ILE A 297 -0.28 6.76 6.83
N LEU A 298 -1.39 6.05 7.08
CA LEU A 298 -1.36 4.85 7.93
C LEU A 298 -0.44 3.76 7.35
N TYR A 299 -0.48 3.52 6.04
CA TYR A 299 0.37 2.53 5.37
C TYR A 299 1.87 2.88 5.47
N LEU A 300 2.24 4.14 5.21
CA LEU A 300 3.62 4.61 5.33
C LEU A 300 4.11 4.56 6.79
N THR A 301 3.20 4.77 7.75
CA THR A 301 3.49 4.62 9.18
C THR A 301 3.72 3.15 9.55
N HIS A 302 2.89 2.23 9.02
CA HIS A 302 3.06 0.79 9.20
C HIS A 302 4.39 0.28 8.64
N THR A 303 4.73 0.66 7.41
CA THR A 303 5.96 0.25 6.70
C THR A 303 7.22 0.96 7.20
N LYS A 304 7.08 1.95 8.08
CA LYS A 304 8.18 2.78 8.62
C LYS A 304 8.99 3.49 7.52
N ASN A 305 8.37 3.83 6.39
CA ASN A 305 9.03 4.57 5.31
C ASN A 305 9.09 6.08 5.65
N ARG A 306 10.09 6.47 6.45
CA ARG A 306 10.25 7.85 6.95
C ARG A 306 10.48 8.85 5.81
N SER A 307 11.22 8.45 4.78
CA SER A 307 11.56 9.33 3.65
C SER A 307 10.32 9.72 2.84
N GLU A 308 9.53 8.72 2.44
CA GLU A 308 8.30 8.95 1.68
C GLU A 308 7.23 9.65 2.52
N MET A 309 7.17 9.36 3.82
CA MET A 309 6.31 10.04 4.76
C MET A 309 6.64 11.54 4.86
N ASN A 310 7.92 11.89 5.02
CA ASN A 310 8.33 13.29 5.12
C ASN A 310 8.00 14.06 3.83
N LEU A 311 8.18 13.43 2.66
CA LEU A 311 7.79 14.01 1.38
C LEU A 311 6.28 14.24 1.30
N LEU A 312 5.47 13.27 1.76
CA LEU A 312 4.03 13.41 1.79
C LEU A 312 3.60 14.56 2.71
N LEU A 313 4.14 14.63 3.92
CA LEU A 313 3.84 15.70 4.89
C LEU A 313 4.17 17.10 4.37
N ALA A 314 5.23 17.23 3.56
CA ALA A 314 5.61 18.48 2.92
C ALA A 314 4.62 18.91 1.82
N GLN A 315 3.90 17.96 1.23
CA GLN A 315 2.89 18.20 0.18
C GLN A 315 1.48 18.48 0.74
N LEU A 316 1.25 18.22 2.04
CA LEU A 316 -0.06 18.39 2.67
C LEU A 316 -0.39 19.86 2.92
N THR A 317 -1.56 20.29 2.42
CA THR A 317 -2.11 21.63 2.67
C THR A 317 -2.83 21.72 4.02
N PRO A 318 -3.03 22.93 4.59
CA PRO A 318 -3.79 23.10 5.83
C PRO A 318 -5.23 22.55 5.76
N GLU A 319 -5.87 22.67 4.60
CA GLU A 319 -7.25 22.24 4.37
C GLU A 319 -7.34 20.71 4.45
N THR A 320 -6.45 20.00 3.76
CA THR A 320 -6.40 18.53 3.80
C THR A 320 -6.09 18.01 5.21
N LYS A 321 -5.21 18.68 5.96
CA LYS A 321 -4.90 18.36 7.37
C LYS A 321 -6.09 18.56 8.31
N SER A 322 -7.03 19.44 7.96
CA SER A 322 -8.21 19.72 8.77
C SER A 322 -9.28 18.62 8.67
N THR A 323 -9.24 17.81 7.61
CA THR A 323 -10.22 16.74 7.40
C THR A 323 -10.13 15.69 8.52
N PRO A 324 -11.28 15.18 9.02
CA PRO A 324 -11.30 14.24 10.15
C PRO A 324 -10.45 12.99 9.92
N PHE A 325 -10.45 12.46 8.68
CA PHE A 325 -9.75 11.24 8.31
C PHE A 325 -8.22 11.43 8.32
N VAL A 326 -7.74 12.49 7.67
CA VAL A 326 -6.29 12.79 7.59
C VAL A 326 -5.78 13.19 8.96
N ARG A 327 -6.55 13.98 9.71
CA ARG A 327 -6.19 14.36 11.09
C ARG A 327 -6.01 13.14 11.97
N HIS A 328 -6.95 12.20 11.95
CA HIS A 328 -6.82 10.93 12.68
C HIS A 328 -5.55 10.18 12.30
N ALA A 329 -5.25 10.04 11.00
CA ALA A 329 -4.05 9.35 10.55
C ALA A 329 -2.74 10.05 10.99
N LEU A 330 -2.73 11.38 11.01
CA LEU A 330 -1.60 12.18 11.54
C LEU A 330 -1.48 12.04 13.06
N ASP A 331 -2.59 12.00 13.79
CA ASP A 331 -2.61 11.76 15.23
C ASP A 331 -2.08 10.37 15.58
N VAL A 332 -2.40 9.35 14.78
CA VAL A 332 -1.85 7.99 14.92
C VAL A 332 -0.34 8.00 14.73
N GLN A 333 0.13 8.69 13.68
CA GLN A 333 1.56 8.83 13.42
C GLN A 333 2.26 9.54 14.59
N ALA A 334 1.72 10.65 15.07
CA ALA A 334 2.28 11.41 16.18
C ALA A 334 2.33 10.59 17.47
N ALA A 335 1.28 9.82 17.77
CA ALA A 335 1.24 8.92 18.93
C ALA A 335 2.36 7.88 18.89
N LEU A 336 2.61 7.29 17.71
CA LEU A 336 3.67 6.31 17.52
C LEU A 336 5.07 6.92 17.61
N LEU A 337 5.28 8.11 17.04
CA LEU A 337 6.57 8.82 17.17
C LEU A 337 6.89 9.18 18.62
N ALA A 338 5.86 9.52 19.41
CA ALA A 338 5.98 9.80 20.84
C ALA A 338 6.04 8.54 21.72
N ASN A 339 5.90 7.33 21.16
CA ASN A 339 5.67 6.08 21.88
C ASN A 339 4.51 6.16 22.90
N ASN A 340 3.49 6.97 22.58
CA ASN A 340 2.28 7.11 23.40
C ASN A 340 1.31 5.98 23.03
N TYR A 341 1.50 4.82 23.64
CA TYR A 341 0.69 3.63 23.40
C TYR A 341 -0.79 3.85 23.77
N HIS A 342 -1.07 4.57 24.86
CA HIS A 342 -2.46 4.85 25.27
C HIS A 342 -3.21 5.59 24.16
N LYS A 343 -2.67 6.71 23.67
CA LYS A 343 -3.29 7.48 22.59
C LYS A 343 -3.40 6.65 21.31
N PHE A 344 -2.41 5.82 21.00
CA PHE A 344 -2.47 4.94 19.82
C PHE A 344 -3.63 3.94 19.88
N PHE A 345 -3.82 3.25 21.01
CA PHE A 345 -4.90 2.27 21.16
C PHE A 345 -6.29 2.93 21.25
N ASP A 346 -6.38 4.13 21.82
CA ASP A 346 -7.62 4.93 21.78
C ASP A 346 -7.99 5.33 20.33
N LEU A 347 -7.02 5.85 19.57
CA LEU A 347 -7.20 6.16 18.14
C LEU A 347 -7.54 4.92 17.32
N TYR A 348 -6.99 3.77 17.67
CA TYR A 348 -7.28 2.50 17.01
C TYR A 348 -8.72 2.03 17.22
N LEU A 349 -9.27 2.19 18.44
CA LEU A 349 -10.67 1.88 18.73
C LEU A 349 -11.63 2.83 18.00
N ASN A 350 -11.22 4.09 17.85
CA ASN A 350 -11.99 5.15 17.20
C ASN A 350 -11.61 5.38 15.73
N ALA A 351 -11.00 4.40 15.07
CA ALA A 351 -10.55 4.54 13.69
C ALA A 351 -11.73 4.78 12.72
N PRO A 352 -11.65 5.80 11.83
CA PRO A 352 -12.68 6.06 10.83
C PRO A 352 -12.56 5.10 9.64
N ASN A 353 -13.69 4.83 8.99
CA ASN A 353 -13.79 4.00 7.79
C ASN A 353 -13.01 2.67 7.94
N MET A 354 -12.10 2.38 7.00
CA MET A 354 -11.27 1.17 6.99
C MET A 354 -9.85 1.38 7.55
N GLY A 355 -9.58 2.52 8.20
CA GLY A 355 -8.25 2.81 8.75
C GLY A 355 -7.79 1.76 9.77
N GLY A 356 -8.73 1.19 10.52
CA GLY A 356 -8.48 0.12 11.48
C GLY A 356 -7.84 -1.14 10.87
N TYR A 357 -8.20 -1.50 9.63
CA TYR A 357 -7.64 -2.67 8.93
C TYR A 357 -6.14 -2.50 8.69
N ILE A 358 -5.69 -1.30 8.36
CA ILE A 358 -4.26 -1.00 8.18
C ILE A 358 -3.54 -1.01 9.53
N MET A 359 -4.18 -0.44 10.57
CA MET A 359 -3.61 -0.40 11.91
C MET A 359 -3.49 -1.78 12.57
N ASP A 360 -4.32 -2.76 12.18
CA ASP A 360 -4.26 -4.15 12.69
C ASP A 360 -2.87 -4.76 12.50
N HIS A 361 -2.21 -4.45 11.38
CA HIS A 361 -0.85 -4.92 11.09
C HIS A 361 0.22 -4.33 12.03
N MET A 362 -0.11 -3.26 12.77
CA MET A 362 0.81 -2.61 13.71
C MET A 362 0.63 -3.14 15.13
N LEU A 363 -0.56 -3.65 15.49
CA LEU A 363 -0.93 -3.93 16.88
C LEU A 363 0.03 -4.85 17.62
N ALA A 364 0.42 -5.98 17.02
CA ALA A 364 1.28 -6.94 17.70
C ALA A 364 2.62 -6.31 18.10
N ARG A 365 3.21 -5.53 17.19
CA ARG A 365 4.45 -4.79 17.43
C ARG A 365 4.27 -3.74 18.52
N GLU A 366 3.22 -2.92 18.42
CA GLU A 366 3.00 -1.83 19.38
C GLU A 366 2.61 -2.35 20.76
N ARG A 367 1.89 -3.48 20.85
CA ARG A 367 1.59 -4.18 22.12
C ARG A 367 2.87 -4.62 22.83
N ILE A 368 3.81 -5.24 22.11
CA ILE A 368 5.10 -5.62 22.70
C ILE A 368 5.92 -4.39 23.08
N SER A 369 5.93 -3.34 22.25
CA SER A 369 6.63 -2.09 22.57
C SER A 369 6.08 -1.43 23.84
N ALA A 370 4.76 -1.38 23.98
CA ALA A 370 4.09 -0.90 25.19
C ALA A 370 4.44 -1.76 26.41
N LEU A 371 4.45 -3.09 26.26
CA LEU A 371 4.85 -4.01 27.34
C LEU A 371 6.29 -3.78 27.82
N ILE A 372 7.24 -3.37 26.96
CA ILE A 372 8.59 -3.00 27.41
C ILE A 372 8.54 -1.84 28.40
N ILE A 373 7.75 -0.81 28.08
CA ILE A 373 7.59 0.38 28.92
C ILE A 373 6.88 0.01 30.24
N MET A 374 5.76 -0.71 30.14
CA MET A 374 4.95 -1.14 31.28
C MET A 374 5.74 -2.04 32.23
N THR A 375 6.46 -3.03 31.72
CA THR A 375 7.24 -3.96 32.57
C THR A 375 8.41 -3.30 33.29
N LYS A 376 8.86 -2.14 32.80
CA LYS A 376 9.88 -1.33 33.48
C LYS A 376 9.28 -0.40 34.54
N ALA A 377 8.05 0.06 34.35
CA ALA A 377 7.38 1.01 35.24
C ALA A 377 6.65 0.35 36.41
N TYR A 378 6.12 -0.87 36.23
CA TYR A 378 5.31 -1.58 37.22
C TYR A 378 6.01 -2.86 37.71
N LEU A 379 5.65 -3.31 38.92
CA LEU A 379 6.11 -4.59 39.46
C LEU A 379 5.21 -5.75 39.03
N HIS A 380 3.89 -5.55 39.09
CA HIS A 380 2.87 -6.54 38.71
C HIS A 380 1.72 -5.84 37.98
N LEU A 381 1.20 -6.45 36.91
CA LEU A 381 0.05 -5.91 36.16
C LEU A 381 -1.06 -6.95 35.99
N PRO A 382 -2.33 -6.61 36.32
CA PRO A 382 -3.46 -7.47 36.06
C PRO A 382 -3.77 -7.58 34.56
N LEU A 383 -4.26 -8.73 34.11
CA LEU A 383 -4.57 -8.96 32.70
C LEU A 383 -5.74 -8.11 32.18
N SER A 384 -6.71 -7.73 33.01
CA SER A 384 -7.81 -6.82 32.65
C SER A 384 -7.30 -5.42 32.34
N PHE A 385 -6.33 -4.93 33.12
CA PHE A 385 -5.70 -3.63 32.84
C PHE A 385 -4.98 -3.67 31.49
N LEU A 386 -4.19 -4.71 31.23
CA LEU A 386 -3.55 -4.88 29.93
C LEU A 386 -4.56 -5.02 28.80
N ALA A 387 -5.71 -5.67 29.05
CA ALA A 387 -6.75 -5.83 28.05
C ALA A 387 -7.35 -4.47 27.66
N ASN A 388 -7.71 -3.64 28.65
CA ASN A 388 -8.27 -2.31 28.43
C ASN A 388 -7.25 -1.37 27.77
N GLU A 389 -6.03 -1.32 28.29
CA GLU A 389 -5.01 -0.36 27.88
C GLU A 389 -4.44 -0.67 26.48
N LEU A 390 -4.32 -1.95 26.12
CA LEU A 390 -3.75 -2.39 24.84
C LEU A 390 -4.82 -2.87 23.83
N ALA A 391 -6.07 -2.50 24.09
CA ALA A 391 -7.24 -2.80 23.28
C ALA A 391 -7.33 -4.29 22.88
N PHE A 392 -7.25 -5.20 23.85
CA PHE A 392 -7.68 -6.59 23.70
C PHE A 392 -9.17 -6.71 24.04
N ASP A 393 -9.84 -7.74 23.53
CA ASP A 393 -11.26 -7.94 23.78
C ASP A 393 -11.52 -8.56 25.17
N SER A 394 -10.58 -9.35 25.68
CA SER A 394 -10.66 -9.95 27.02
C SER A 394 -9.29 -10.21 27.66
N ALA A 395 -9.28 -10.44 28.98
CA ALA A 395 -8.10 -10.88 29.71
C ALA A 395 -7.58 -12.26 29.23
N ALA A 396 -8.45 -13.11 28.70
CA ALA A 396 -8.06 -14.39 28.11
C ALA A 396 -7.25 -14.21 26.82
N ASP A 397 -7.53 -13.16 26.05
CA ASP A 397 -6.79 -12.86 24.82
C ASP A 397 -5.40 -12.30 25.14
N VAL A 398 -5.27 -11.56 26.25
CA VAL A 398 -3.96 -11.17 26.78
C VAL A 398 -3.15 -12.42 27.17
N ASP A 399 -3.75 -13.37 27.87
CA ASP A 399 -3.10 -14.65 28.26
C ASP A 399 -2.64 -15.43 27.02
N ARG A 400 -3.49 -15.54 25.99
CA ARG A 400 -3.16 -16.21 24.72
C ARG A 400 -2.03 -15.49 23.99
N PHE A 401 -2.07 -14.16 23.91
CA PHE A 401 -1.03 -13.36 23.28
C PHE A 401 0.30 -13.48 24.02
N LEU A 402 0.31 -13.38 25.35
CA LEU A 402 1.54 -13.57 26.14
C LEU A 402 2.08 -14.98 25.96
N SER A 403 1.22 -15.99 25.95
CA SER A 403 1.62 -17.39 25.75
C SER A 403 2.22 -17.63 24.36
N SER A 404 1.63 -17.09 23.29
CA SER A 404 2.18 -17.23 21.92
C SER A 404 3.53 -16.51 21.73
N HIS A 405 3.85 -15.57 22.61
CA HIS A 405 5.12 -14.84 22.61
C HIS A 405 6.12 -15.37 23.65
N SER A 406 5.77 -16.42 24.40
CA SER A 406 6.58 -16.96 25.51
C SER A 406 6.84 -15.92 26.61
N LEU A 407 5.84 -15.06 26.86
CA LEU A 407 5.87 -13.96 27.85
C LEU A 407 4.91 -14.18 29.03
N ALA A 408 4.25 -15.34 29.10
CA ALA A 408 3.30 -15.71 30.14
C ALA A 408 4.01 -16.05 31.48
N ILE A 409 4.64 -15.05 32.09
CA ILE A 409 5.33 -15.16 33.39
C ILE A 409 4.46 -14.49 34.44
N TYR A 410 3.77 -15.29 35.25
CA TYR A 410 2.82 -14.82 36.25
C TYR A 410 3.42 -14.83 37.65
N THR A 411 2.96 -13.93 38.50
CA THR A 411 3.26 -14.00 39.94
C THR A 411 2.69 -15.27 40.55
N PRO A 412 3.39 -15.94 41.46
CA PRO A 412 2.83 -17.06 42.20
C PRO A 412 1.57 -16.59 42.94
N ALA A 413 0.47 -17.32 42.79
CA ALA A 413 -0.76 -17.00 43.49
C ALA A 413 -0.47 -17.02 45.00
N SER A 414 -0.52 -15.86 45.66
CA SER A 414 -0.49 -15.77 47.11
C SER A 414 -1.60 -16.66 47.66
N GLY A 415 -1.23 -17.69 48.43
CA GLY A 415 -2.03 -18.87 48.74
C GLY A 415 -3.37 -18.63 49.44
N GLN A 416 -4.36 -18.15 48.70
CA GLN A 416 -5.77 -18.32 49.03
C GLN A 416 -6.51 -18.79 47.77
N PRO A 417 -7.27 -19.89 47.85
CA PRO A 417 -8.07 -20.39 46.75
C PRO A 417 -9.34 -19.54 46.64
N ASN A 418 -9.19 -18.29 46.22
CA ASN A 418 -10.34 -17.48 45.82
C ASN A 418 -10.55 -17.66 44.32
N ILE A 419 -11.70 -18.24 43.99
CA ILE A 419 -12.36 -18.29 42.69
C ILE A 419 -12.54 -16.83 42.24
N GLY A 420 -11.51 -16.24 41.63
CA GLY A 420 -11.49 -14.82 41.30
C GLY A 420 -10.14 -14.11 41.37
N SER A 421 -9.03 -14.78 41.76
CA SER A 421 -7.71 -14.16 41.67
C SER A 421 -7.31 -13.97 40.21
N GLU A 422 -7.49 -12.76 39.71
CA GLU A 422 -7.07 -12.36 38.38
C GLU A 422 -5.56 -12.61 38.18
N LYS A 423 -5.19 -13.23 37.05
CA LYS A 423 -3.78 -13.44 36.69
C LYS A 423 -3.04 -12.11 36.61
N ARG A 424 -1.82 -12.08 37.15
CA ARG A 424 -0.94 -10.89 37.13
C ARG A 424 0.41 -11.25 36.54
N ILE A 425 0.86 -10.47 35.56
CA ILE A 425 2.20 -10.64 34.99
C ILE A 425 3.24 -10.16 36.01
N ASP A 426 4.31 -10.94 36.22
CA ASP A 426 5.49 -10.50 36.94
C ASP A 426 6.35 -9.67 35.99
N CYS A 427 6.24 -8.35 36.10
CA CYS A 427 6.90 -7.43 35.20
C CYS A 427 8.43 -7.51 35.30
N LYS A 428 8.97 -7.73 36.50
CA LYS A 428 10.41 -7.81 36.73
C LYS A 428 11.00 -9.06 36.08
N ALA A 429 10.36 -10.21 36.26
CA ALA A 429 10.78 -11.46 35.64
C ALA A 429 10.55 -11.47 34.11
N ALA A 430 9.47 -10.83 33.65
CA ALA A 430 9.12 -10.78 32.23
C ALA A 430 9.97 -9.80 31.42
N HIS A 431 10.44 -8.70 31.99
CA HIS A 431 11.03 -7.57 31.25
C HIS A 431 12.11 -7.98 30.24
N ALA A 432 13.11 -8.77 30.67
CA ALA A 432 14.21 -9.22 29.81
C ALA A 432 13.70 -10.05 28.61
N ARG A 433 12.65 -10.87 28.83
CA ARG A 433 12.02 -11.67 27.78
C ARG A 433 11.20 -10.83 26.81
N VAL A 434 10.48 -9.81 27.31
CA VAL A 434 9.72 -8.88 26.46
C VAL A 434 10.67 -8.12 25.52
N VAL A 435 11.79 -7.61 26.04
CA VAL A 435 12.81 -6.93 25.23
C VAL A 435 13.40 -7.87 24.18
N ALA A 436 13.78 -9.09 24.56
CA ALA A 436 14.28 -10.08 23.60
C ALA A 436 13.24 -10.41 22.51
N CYS A 437 11.97 -10.59 22.88
CA CYS A 437 10.89 -10.86 21.95
C CYS A 437 10.71 -9.74 20.91
N PHE A 438 10.81 -8.48 21.35
CA PHE A 438 10.75 -7.33 20.46
C PHE A 438 11.91 -7.31 19.46
N GLU A 439 13.12 -7.57 19.95
CA GLU A 439 14.34 -7.58 19.14
C GLU A 439 14.33 -8.69 18.09
N GLU A 440 13.88 -9.89 18.46
CA GLU A 440 13.81 -11.07 17.59
C GLU A 440 12.70 -10.97 16.54
N LYS A 441 11.50 -10.55 16.93
CA LYS A 441 10.30 -10.61 16.06
C LYS A 441 9.96 -9.30 15.35
N TYR A 442 10.31 -8.14 15.93
CA TYR A 442 9.72 -6.87 15.52
C TYR A 442 10.72 -5.74 15.22
N ARG A 443 11.99 -5.86 15.63
CA ARG A 443 13.01 -4.83 15.33
C ARG A 443 13.38 -4.79 13.85
N LYS A 444 13.62 -5.96 13.25
CA LYS A 444 13.82 -6.06 11.80
C LYS A 444 12.46 -6.24 11.16
N VAL A 445 11.91 -5.15 10.62
CA VAL A 445 10.77 -5.23 9.70
C VAL A 445 11.29 -5.91 8.43
N ALA A 446 11.36 -7.24 8.44
CA ALA A 446 11.47 -7.98 7.20
C ALA A 446 10.14 -7.77 6.48
N ILE A 447 10.12 -6.85 5.52
CA ILE A 447 9.11 -6.87 4.46
C ILE A 447 9.32 -8.24 3.80
N VAL A 448 8.56 -9.24 4.23
CA VAL A 448 8.49 -10.51 3.54
C VAL A 448 7.79 -10.21 2.23
N GLY A 449 8.57 -9.80 1.23
CA GLY A 449 8.14 -9.74 -0.15
C GLY A 449 7.70 -11.14 -0.53
N ARG A 450 6.39 -11.37 -0.58
CA ARG A 450 5.84 -12.44 -1.39
C ARG A 450 6.08 -12.02 -2.84
N ILE A 451 7.21 -12.47 -3.40
CA ILE A 451 7.41 -12.55 -4.85
C ILE A 451 6.58 -13.72 -5.36
#